data_AF-A0A922YV46-F1
#
_entry.id   AF-A0A922YV46-F1
#
_cell.length_a   1.000
_cell.length_b   1.000
_cell.length_c   1.000
_cell.angle_alpha   90.00
_cell.angle_beta   90.00
_cell.angle_gamma   90.00
#
_symmetry.space_group_name_H-M   'P 1'
#
loop_
_entity.id
_entity.type
_entity.pdbx_description
1 polymer ?
#
loop_
_entity_poly.entity_id
_entity_poly.type
_entity_poly.pdbx_seq_one_letter_code
_entity_poly.pdbx_strand_id
1 'polypeptide(L)'
;MLRGSGIAWDLRKKQPYDVYDRMQFDIPVGKTGDTYDRYLVRMEEMKQSNRIIKQCVDWLRVNPGPVITDNHKVAPPSREAMKSSMEELIHHFKLFTEGFHVPEGEAYAAVEHPKGEFGIYLVSDGANKPYRLKIRAPGFAHLSAMDEMATGHMLADAVAIIGTMDIVFGEIDR
;
A
#
# COMPACT_ATOMS: atom_id res chain seq x y z
N MET A 1 -14.23 -1.12 -4.78
CA MET A 1 -15.61 -1.16 -4.24
C MET A 1 -16.22 0.23 -4.19
N LEU A 2 -15.75 1.13 -3.31
CA LEU A 2 -16.28 2.49 -3.14
C LEU A 2 -16.35 3.32 -4.44
N ARG A 3 -15.27 3.34 -5.22
CA ARG A 3 -15.21 4.07 -6.50
C ARG A 3 -16.22 3.58 -7.53
N GLY A 4 -16.53 2.29 -7.55
CA GLY A 4 -17.54 1.73 -8.45
C GLY A 4 -18.95 2.24 -8.15
N SER A 5 -19.22 2.56 -6.87
CA SER A 5 -20.52 3.01 -6.37
C SER A 5 -20.70 4.54 -6.38
N GLY A 6 -19.90 5.28 -7.15
CA GLY A 6 -20.04 6.74 -7.27
C GLY A 6 -19.26 7.58 -6.25
N ILE A 7 -18.53 6.95 -5.33
CA ILE A 7 -17.79 7.68 -4.29
C ILE A 7 -16.36 7.97 -4.77
N ALA A 8 -16.07 9.26 -4.99
CA ALA A 8 -14.74 9.75 -5.37
C ALA A 8 -13.75 9.77 -4.18
N TRP A 9 -13.38 8.58 -3.70
CA TRP A 9 -12.44 8.38 -2.60
C TRP A 9 -11.18 7.63 -3.07
N ASP A 10 -10.03 8.24 -2.81
CA ASP A 10 -8.69 7.70 -3.09
C ASP A 10 -7.69 8.35 -2.15
N LEU A 11 -6.97 7.54 -1.36
CA LEU A 11 -6.02 8.08 -0.37
C LEU A 11 -4.89 8.86 -1.04
N ARG A 12 -4.46 8.49 -2.25
CA ARG A 12 -3.35 9.15 -2.95
C ARG A 12 -3.64 10.61 -3.30
N LYS A 13 -4.91 11.02 -3.34
CA LYS A 13 -5.33 12.42 -3.54
C LYS A 13 -5.83 13.08 -2.27
N LYS A 14 -6.56 12.36 -1.41
CA LYS A 14 -7.20 12.93 -0.21
C LYS A 14 -6.25 13.01 0.98
N GLN A 15 -5.37 12.04 1.13
CA GLN A 15 -4.34 11.95 2.16
C GLN A 15 -3.02 11.54 1.48
N PRO A 16 -2.45 12.42 0.63
CA PRO A 16 -1.31 12.06 -0.19
C PRO A 16 -0.12 11.66 0.68
N TYR A 17 0.53 10.58 0.28
CA TYR A 17 1.79 10.08 0.83
C TYR A 17 2.86 10.08 -0.27
N ASP A 18 4.12 9.96 0.14
CA ASP A 18 5.29 10.04 -0.73
C ASP A 18 5.28 11.29 -1.64
N VAL A 19 5.08 11.10 -2.94
CA VAL A 19 5.10 12.15 -3.97
C VAL A 19 3.82 12.19 -4.82
N TYR A 20 2.76 11.50 -4.39
CA TYR A 20 1.50 11.44 -5.16
C TYR A 20 0.80 12.80 -5.30
N ASP A 21 1.08 13.74 -4.40
CA ASP A 21 0.65 15.14 -4.47
C ASP A 21 1.18 15.87 -5.72
N ARG A 22 2.37 15.49 -6.19
CA ARG A 22 3.03 16.08 -7.37
C ARG A 22 2.68 15.38 -8.68
N MET A 23 1.99 14.23 -8.61
CA MET A 23 1.67 13.41 -9.78
C MET A 23 0.32 13.81 -10.40
N GLN A 24 0.29 13.89 -11.73
CA GLN A 24 -0.93 14.17 -12.48
C GLN A 24 -1.62 12.87 -12.90
N PHE A 25 -2.73 12.57 -12.26
CA PHE A 25 -3.62 11.45 -12.59
C PHE A 25 -5.03 11.75 -12.11
N ASP A 26 -5.98 11.07 -12.72
CA ASP A 26 -7.41 11.23 -12.48
C ASP A 26 -7.96 10.01 -11.71
N ILE A 27 -9.01 10.22 -10.92
CA ILE A 27 -9.69 9.14 -10.17
C ILE A 27 -10.87 8.66 -11.01
N PRO A 28 -10.86 7.41 -11.51
CA PRO A 28 -12.03 6.85 -12.18
C PRO A 28 -13.13 6.51 -11.15
N VAL A 29 -14.37 6.88 -11.47
CA VAL A 29 -15.54 6.67 -10.62
C VAL A 29 -16.67 6.09 -11.47
N GLY A 30 -17.29 5.01 -10.97
CA GLY A 30 -18.48 4.39 -11.57
C GLY A 30 -19.76 5.17 -11.23
N LYS A 31 -20.89 4.75 -11.78
CA LYS A 31 -22.20 5.40 -11.57
C LYS A 31 -23.22 4.46 -10.95
N THR A 32 -23.26 3.20 -11.38
CA THR A 32 -24.32 2.24 -11.00
C THR A 32 -23.94 1.38 -9.81
N GLY A 33 -22.64 1.18 -9.55
CA GLY A 33 -22.16 0.31 -8.46
C GLY A 33 -22.11 -1.17 -8.81
N ASP A 34 -22.37 -1.54 -10.06
CA ASP A 34 -22.36 -2.92 -10.53
C ASP A 34 -20.94 -3.48 -10.78
N THR A 35 -20.87 -4.77 -11.11
CA THR A 35 -19.61 -5.47 -11.41
C THR A 35 -18.91 -4.92 -12.65
N TYR A 36 -19.67 -4.40 -13.63
CA TYR A 36 -19.13 -3.88 -14.89
C TYR A 36 -18.46 -2.52 -14.69
N ASP A 37 -19.07 -1.62 -13.92
CA ASP A 37 -18.47 -0.36 -13.52
C ASP A 37 -17.17 -0.58 -12.73
N ARG A 38 -17.14 -1.57 -11.84
CA ARG A 38 -15.90 -1.95 -11.13
C ARG A 38 -14.82 -2.44 -12.07
N TYR A 39 -15.19 -3.20 -13.10
CA TYR A 39 -14.26 -3.62 -14.15
C TYR A 39 -13.72 -2.40 -14.93
N LEU A 40 -14.59 -1.50 -15.38
CA LEU A 40 -14.17 -0.29 -16.10
C LEU A 40 -13.27 0.61 -15.27
N VAL A 41 -13.58 0.79 -13.97
CA VAL A 41 -12.73 1.52 -13.02
C VAL A 41 -11.33 0.91 -12.97
N ARG A 42 -11.19 -0.42 -12.84
CA ARG A 42 -9.87 -1.09 -12.85
C ARG A 42 -9.12 -0.91 -14.17
N MET A 43 -9.82 -1.02 -15.30
CA MET A 43 -9.22 -0.80 -16.62
C MET A 43 -8.67 0.62 -16.75
N GLU A 44 -9.38 1.61 -16.23
CA GLU A 44 -8.94 3.00 -16.24
C GLU A 44 -7.81 3.25 -15.23
N GLU A 45 -7.84 2.64 -14.04
CA GLU A 45 -6.75 2.69 -13.07
C GLU A 45 -5.43 2.18 -13.65
N MET A 46 -5.45 1.13 -14.48
CA MET A 46 -4.25 0.65 -15.18
C MET A 46 -3.70 1.69 -16.15
N LYS A 47 -4.56 2.42 -16.88
CA LYS A 47 -4.11 3.51 -17.77
C LYS A 47 -3.53 4.68 -16.97
N GLN A 48 -4.17 5.06 -15.87
CA GLN A 48 -3.68 6.12 -14.99
C GLN A 48 -2.36 5.71 -14.33
N SER A 49 -2.19 4.43 -13.98
CA SER A 49 -0.92 3.90 -13.47
C SER A 49 0.20 4.01 -14.50
N ASN A 50 -0.06 3.68 -15.76
CA ASN A 50 0.90 3.89 -16.85
C ASN A 50 1.27 5.38 -17.01
N ARG A 51 0.31 6.29 -16.86
CA ARG A 51 0.54 7.74 -16.90
C ARG A 51 1.43 8.21 -15.74
N ILE A 52 1.26 7.67 -14.54
CA ILE A 52 2.11 7.94 -13.38
C ILE A 52 3.53 7.41 -13.62
N ILE A 53 3.66 6.15 -14.08
CA ILE A 53 4.96 5.53 -14.37
C ILE A 53 5.75 6.39 -15.36
N LYS A 54 5.11 6.86 -16.44
CA LYS A 54 5.75 7.73 -17.43
C LYS A 54 6.29 9.02 -16.81
N GLN A 55 5.49 9.69 -15.97
CA GLN A 55 5.91 10.90 -15.26
C GLN A 55 7.09 10.64 -14.32
N CYS A 56 7.06 9.53 -13.56
CA CYS A 56 8.16 9.16 -12.68
C CYS A 56 9.46 8.89 -13.46
N VAL A 57 9.38 8.16 -14.57
CA VAL A 57 10.56 7.87 -15.42
C VAL A 57 11.14 9.14 -16.01
N ASP A 58 10.29 10.03 -16.54
CA ASP A 58 10.73 11.30 -17.10
C ASP A 58 11.41 12.18 -16.03
N TRP A 59 10.86 12.20 -14.81
CA TRP A 59 11.44 12.95 -13.69
C TRP A 59 12.77 12.36 -13.20
N LEU A 60 12.86 11.04 -13.04
CA LEU A 60 14.06 10.34 -12.58
C LEU A 60 15.25 10.48 -13.55
N ARG A 61 14.98 10.61 -14.86
CA ARG A 61 16.02 10.85 -15.86
C ARG A 61 16.74 12.19 -15.67
N VAL A 62 16.04 13.19 -15.12
CA VAL A 62 16.57 14.54 -14.92
C VAL A 62 17.12 14.73 -13.51
N ASN A 63 16.62 13.97 -12.53
CA ASN A 63 16.91 14.15 -11.11
C ASN A 63 17.59 12.91 -10.51
N PRO A 64 18.92 12.78 -10.62
CA PRO A 64 19.67 11.77 -9.88
C PRO A 64 19.72 12.13 -8.40
N GLY A 65 19.75 11.12 -7.53
CA GLY A 65 19.85 11.33 -6.09
C GLY A 65 20.04 10.02 -5.32
N PRO A 66 20.34 10.10 -4.02
CA PRO A 66 20.43 8.94 -3.16
C PRO A 66 19.05 8.26 -3.03
N VAL A 67 19.04 6.93 -3.08
CA VAL A 67 17.83 6.10 -2.95
C VAL A 67 17.57 5.62 -1.53
N ILE A 68 18.53 5.84 -0.63
CA ILE A 68 18.51 5.42 0.77
C ILE A 68 18.97 6.58 1.65
N THR A 69 18.48 6.64 2.88
CA THR A 69 18.91 7.68 3.83
C THR A 69 20.37 7.50 4.24
N ASP A 70 21.08 8.60 4.44
CA ASP A 70 22.46 8.61 4.93
C ASP A 70 22.56 8.23 6.42
N ASN A 71 21.43 8.08 7.12
CA ASN A 71 21.41 7.68 8.52
C ASN A 71 21.66 6.18 8.69
N HIS A 72 22.93 5.81 8.94
CA HIS A 72 23.36 4.42 9.14
C HIS A 72 22.88 3.74 10.43
N LYS A 73 22.07 4.43 11.25
CA LYS A 73 21.36 3.80 12.38
C LYS A 73 20.02 3.18 11.97
N VAL A 74 19.51 3.54 10.79
CA VAL A 74 18.22 3.05 10.27
C VAL A 74 18.43 2.31 8.94
N ALA A 75 19.29 2.82 8.08
CA ALA A 75 19.64 2.20 6.81
C ALA A 75 21.02 1.53 6.86
N PRO A 76 21.22 0.38 6.20
CA PRO A 76 22.55 -0.22 6.11
C PRO A 76 23.50 0.65 5.25
N PRO A 77 24.79 0.72 5.60
CA PRO A 77 25.80 1.37 4.77
C PRO A 77 26.06 0.59 3.47
N SER A 78 26.77 1.23 2.53
CA SER A 78 27.17 0.57 1.29
C SER A 78 28.17 -0.56 1.55
N ARG A 79 28.16 -1.59 0.70
CA ARG A 79 29.07 -2.75 0.86
C ARG A 79 30.55 -2.40 0.67
N GLU A 80 30.85 -1.34 -0.08
CA GLU A 80 32.22 -0.90 -0.29
C GLU A 80 32.74 -0.18 0.96
N ALA A 81 31.97 0.76 1.48
CA ALA A 81 32.39 1.59 2.59
C ALA A 81 32.39 0.81 3.94
N MET A 82 31.51 -0.19 4.10
CA MET A 82 31.55 -1.14 5.21
C MET A 82 32.90 -1.90 5.32
N LYS A 83 33.60 -2.10 4.20
CA LYS A 83 34.88 -2.83 4.19
C LYS A 83 36.08 -1.93 4.52
N SER A 84 35.92 -0.61 4.42
CA SER A 84 37.00 0.36 4.62
C SER A 84 36.86 1.12 5.95
N SER A 85 35.65 1.39 6.40
CA SER A 85 35.37 2.09 7.67
C SER A 85 34.96 1.12 8.78
N MET A 86 35.55 1.32 9.97
CA MET A 86 35.20 0.56 11.16
C MET A 86 33.79 0.91 11.66
N GLU A 87 33.42 2.19 11.62
CA GLU A 87 32.11 2.68 12.07
C GLU A 87 30.97 2.09 11.24
N GLU A 88 31.15 2.03 9.93
CA GLU A 88 30.16 1.43 9.03
C GLU A 88 30.01 -0.07 9.27
N LEU A 89 31.10 -0.77 9.56
CA LEU A 89 31.06 -2.18 9.94
C LEU A 89 30.29 -2.38 11.25
N ILE A 90 30.48 -1.51 12.25
CA ILE A 90 29.73 -1.56 13.52
C ILE A 90 28.24 -1.34 13.25
N HIS A 91 27.87 -0.33 12.45
CA HIS A 91 26.49 -0.04 12.10
C HIS A 91 25.83 -1.21 11.38
N HIS A 92 26.50 -1.77 10.37
CA HIS A 92 26.04 -2.97 9.67
C HIS A 92 25.84 -4.14 10.64
N PHE A 93 26.83 -4.43 11.50
CA PHE A 93 26.74 -5.53 12.46
C PHE A 93 25.55 -5.37 13.41
N LYS A 94 25.37 -4.20 14.02
CA LYS A 94 24.23 -3.95 14.92
C LYS A 94 22.88 -4.04 14.21
N LEU A 95 22.74 -3.44 13.03
CA LEU A 95 21.48 -3.46 12.27
C LEU A 95 21.03 -4.87 11.90
N PHE A 96 21.95 -5.76 11.53
CA PHE A 96 21.58 -7.12 11.10
C PHE A 96 21.52 -8.15 12.22
N THR A 97 22.06 -7.84 13.41
CA THR A 97 22.00 -8.74 14.58
C THR A 97 20.92 -8.32 15.58
N GLU A 98 20.95 -7.06 16.00
CA GLU A 98 20.00 -6.48 16.95
C GLU A 98 18.81 -5.84 16.23
N GLY A 99 19.05 -5.10 15.16
CA GLY A 99 18.03 -4.26 14.52
C GLY A 99 18.04 -2.83 15.05
N PHE A 100 17.18 -1.98 14.49
CA PHE A 100 16.99 -0.61 14.95
C PHE A 100 15.87 -0.53 15.99
N HIS A 101 15.98 0.42 16.91
CA HIS A 101 14.95 0.67 17.92
C HIS A 101 13.96 1.70 17.40
N VAL A 102 12.68 1.45 17.62
CA VAL A 102 11.60 2.39 17.28
C VAL A 102 11.17 3.08 18.58
N PRO A 103 10.92 4.40 18.58
CA PRO A 103 10.41 5.08 19.77
C PRO A 103 9.08 4.49 20.25
N GLU A 104 8.86 4.54 21.57
CA GLU A 104 7.59 4.14 22.18
C GLU A 104 6.42 4.93 21.59
N GLY A 105 5.36 4.22 21.23
CA GLY A 105 4.15 4.83 20.69
C GLY A 105 3.31 3.89 19.84
N GLU A 106 2.23 4.45 19.30
CA GLU A 106 1.33 3.78 18.38
C GLU A 106 1.13 4.62 17.12
N ALA A 107 0.99 3.96 15.97
CA ALA A 107 0.74 4.61 14.71
C ALA A 107 -0.20 3.77 13.84
N TYR A 108 -1.12 4.45 13.17
CA TYR A 108 -1.89 3.88 12.06
C TYR A 108 -1.52 4.61 10.78
N ALA A 109 -1.04 3.85 9.79
CA ALA A 109 -0.79 4.36 8.46
C ALA A 109 -1.52 3.50 7.45
N ALA A 110 -2.15 4.15 6.47
CA ALA A 110 -2.89 3.49 5.41
C ALA A 110 -2.42 3.97 4.04
N VAL A 111 -2.42 3.04 3.09
CA VAL A 111 -2.06 3.30 1.69
C VAL A 111 -3.20 2.82 0.78
N GLU A 112 -3.31 3.42 -0.40
CA GLU A 112 -4.25 2.96 -1.43
C GLU A 112 -3.65 1.75 -2.13
N HIS A 113 -3.90 0.56 -1.58
CA HIS A 113 -3.56 -0.69 -2.26
C HIS A 113 -4.53 -0.91 -3.45
N PRO A 114 -4.16 -1.64 -4.51
CA PRO A 114 -5.07 -1.90 -5.65
C PRO A 114 -6.41 -2.53 -5.26
N LYS A 115 -6.45 -3.24 -4.12
CA LYS A 115 -7.67 -3.82 -3.55
C LYS A 115 -8.51 -2.79 -2.78
N GLY A 116 -7.93 -1.68 -2.33
CA GLY A 116 -8.57 -0.67 -1.48
C GLY A 116 -7.61 -0.18 -0.41
N GLU A 117 -8.14 0.47 0.63
CA GLU A 117 -7.31 0.96 1.74
C GLU A 117 -6.67 -0.21 2.50
N PHE A 118 -5.35 -0.26 2.50
CA PHE A 118 -4.56 -1.22 3.26
C PHE A 118 -3.88 -0.48 4.40
N GLY A 119 -4.23 -0.85 5.63
CA GLY A 119 -3.76 -0.16 6.83
C GLY A 119 -2.89 -1.06 7.70
N ILE A 120 -1.87 -0.47 8.32
CA ILE A 120 -1.07 -1.11 9.36
C ILE A 120 -1.20 -0.27 10.62
N TYR A 121 -1.65 -0.92 11.68
CA TYR A 121 -1.60 -0.39 13.04
C TYR A 121 -0.44 -1.06 13.77
N LEU A 122 0.52 -0.25 14.24
CA LEU A 122 1.73 -0.71 14.89
C LEU A 122 1.85 -0.05 16.26
N VAL A 123 2.18 -0.85 17.27
CA VAL A 123 2.52 -0.40 18.63
C VAL A 123 3.95 -0.81 18.92
N SER A 124 4.75 0.13 19.40
CA SER A 124 6.13 -0.06 19.83
C SER A 124 6.27 0.27 21.31
N ASP A 125 6.97 -0.59 22.03
CA ASP A 125 7.38 -0.47 23.44
C ASP A 125 8.82 0.03 23.58
N GLY A 126 9.37 0.67 22.54
CA GLY A 126 10.75 1.17 22.54
C GLY A 126 11.78 0.11 22.13
N ALA A 127 11.38 -1.16 21.99
CA ALA A 127 12.27 -2.24 21.60
C ALA A 127 12.55 -2.28 20.09
N ASN A 128 13.42 -3.21 19.70
CA ASN A 128 13.76 -3.51 18.31
C ASN A 128 12.70 -4.34 17.56
N LYS A 129 11.70 -4.88 18.27
CA LYS A 129 10.61 -5.68 17.69
C LYS A 129 9.28 -4.99 17.92
N PRO A 130 8.33 -5.07 16.97
CA PRO A 130 7.01 -4.50 17.18
C PRO A 130 6.28 -5.24 18.30
N TYR A 131 5.79 -4.51 19.29
CA TYR A 131 5.01 -5.06 20.40
C TYR A 131 3.68 -5.64 19.88
N ARG A 132 2.98 -4.87 19.04
CA ARG A 132 1.77 -5.32 18.34
C ARG A 132 1.76 -4.79 16.91
N LEU A 133 1.40 -5.66 15.97
CA LEU A 133 1.15 -5.30 14.59
C LEU A 133 -0.21 -5.86 14.16
N LYS A 134 -1.17 -4.99 13.85
CA LYS A 134 -2.45 -5.38 13.25
C LYS A 134 -2.54 -4.85 11.83
N ILE A 135 -2.86 -5.75 10.91
CA ILE A 135 -3.11 -5.44 9.52
C ILE A 135 -4.62 -5.27 9.30
N ARG A 136 -5.01 -4.17 8.67
CA ARG A 136 -6.34 -3.95 8.11
C ARG A 136 -6.28 -4.31 6.63
N ALA A 137 -6.70 -5.53 6.31
CA ALA A 137 -6.84 -5.97 4.92
C ALA A 137 -8.16 -5.46 4.31
N PRO A 138 -8.14 -4.87 3.10
CA PRO A 138 -9.36 -4.44 2.43
C PRO A 138 -10.27 -5.63 2.09
N GLY A 139 -9.69 -6.77 1.68
CA GLY A 139 -10.45 -7.98 1.35
C GLY A 139 -11.26 -8.55 2.50
N PHE A 140 -10.84 -8.37 3.76
CA PHE A 140 -11.60 -8.83 4.93
C PHE A 140 -12.94 -8.08 5.05
N ALA A 141 -12.92 -6.76 4.89
CA ALA A 141 -14.14 -5.96 4.88
C ALA A 141 -15.02 -6.26 3.66
N HIS A 142 -14.41 -6.47 2.49
CA HIS A 142 -15.16 -6.85 1.28
C HIS A 142 -15.89 -8.19 1.44
N LEU A 143 -15.21 -9.21 1.97
CA LEU A 143 -15.80 -10.52 2.19
C LEU A 143 -16.93 -10.46 3.23
N SER A 144 -16.81 -9.62 4.26
CA SER A 144 -17.90 -9.42 5.22
C SER A 144 -19.19 -8.85 4.59
N ALA A 145 -19.07 -8.13 3.47
CA ALA A 145 -20.20 -7.58 2.72
C ALA A 145 -20.75 -8.55 1.64
N MET A 146 -20.22 -9.77 1.55
CA MET A 146 -20.60 -10.74 0.52
C MET A 146 -22.06 -11.18 0.64
N ASP A 147 -22.56 -11.40 1.85
CA ASP A 147 -23.94 -11.86 2.10
C ASP A 147 -24.97 -10.85 1.55
N GLU A 148 -24.80 -9.58 1.90
CA GLU A 148 -25.65 -8.49 1.43
C GLU A 148 -25.58 -8.35 -0.11
N MET A 149 -24.38 -8.47 -0.69
CA MET A 149 -24.23 -8.36 -2.14
C MET A 149 -24.78 -9.56 -2.92
N ALA A 150 -24.77 -10.77 -2.34
CA ALA A 150 -25.20 -11.99 -3.00
C ALA A 150 -26.70 -12.28 -2.82
N THR A 151 -27.35 -11.65 -1.83
CA THR A 151 -28.78 -11.82 -1.58
C THR A 151 -29.60 -11.43 -2.82
N GLY A 152 -30.52 -12.31 -3.23
CA GLY A 152 -31.38 -12.11 -4.40
C GLY A 152 -30.75 -12.46 -5.76
N HIS A 153 -29.51 -12.95 -5.80
CA HIS A 153 -28.83 -13.35 -7.04
C HIS A 153 -28.77 -14.87 -7.21
N MET A 154 -28.36 -15.33 -8.40
CA MET A 154 -28.18 -16.75 -8.69
C MET A 154 -26.81 -17.26 -8.23
N LEU A 155 -26.67 -18.58 -8.10
CA LEU A 155 -25.38 -19.21 -7.76
C LEU A 155 -24.27 -18.86 -8.78
N ALA A 156 -24.62 -18.70 -10.05
CA ALA A 156 -23.67 -18.29 -11.09
C ALA A 156 -23.12 -16.87 -10.85
N ASP A 157 -23.94 -15.97 -10.32
CA ASP A 157 -23.56 -14.58 -10.05
C ASP A 157 -22.63 -14.46 -8.84
N ALA A 158 -22.71 -15.41 -7.90
CA ALA A 158 -21.82 -15.46 -6.73
C ALA A 158 -20.34 -15.51 -7.15
N VAL A 159 -20.02 -16.22 -8.24
CA VAL A 159 -18.65 -16.29 -8.77
C VAL A 159 -18.18 -14.93 -9.29
N ALA A 160 -19.05 -14.21 -10.00
CA ALA A 160 -18.76 -12.87 -10.49
C ALA A 160 -18.60 -11.86 -9.34
N ILE A 161 -19.42 -11.99 -8.29
CA ILE A 161 -19.34 -11.19 -7.06
C ILE A 161 -17.99 -11.38 -6.36
N ILE A 162 -17.56 -12.64 -6.16
CA ILE A 162 -16.26 -12.95 -5.56
C ILE A 162 -15.12 -12.40 -6.43
N GLY A 163 -15.20 -12.58 -7.76
CA GLY A 163 -14.19 -12.08 -8.70
C GLY A 163 -14.05 -10.55 -8.69
N THR A 164 -15.17 -9.81 -8.61
CA THR A 164 -15.12 -8.34 -8.57
C THR A 164 -14.59 -7.80 -7.25
N MET A 165 -14.77 -8.53 -6.14
CA MET A 165 -14.15 -8.15 -4.85
C MET A 165 -12.62 -8.30 -4.85
N ASP A 166 -12.05 -9.08 -5.78
CA ASP A 166 -10.63 -9.38 -5.90
C ASP A 166 -10.03 -9.91 -4.59
N ILE A 167 -10.56 -11.05 -4.16
CA ILE A 167 -10.23 -11.67 -2.87
C ILE A 167 -8.94 -12.50 -3.00
N VAL A 168 -8.02 -12.27 -2.06
CA VAL A 168 -6.85 -13.13 -1.86
C VAL A 168 -6.85 -13.56 -0.39
N PHE A 169 -7.05 -14.84 -0.13
CA PHE A 169 -7.23 -15.34 1.25
C PHE A 169 -6.02 -15.13 2.14
N GLY A 170 -4.81 -15.13 1.57
CA GLY A 170 -3.59 -14.80 2.31
C GLY A 170 -3.64 -13.42 2.98
N GLU A 171 -4.45 -12.47 2.48
CA GLU A 171 -4.65 -11.21 3.18
C GLU A 171 -5.73 -11.20 4.26
N ILE A 172 -6.75 -12.04 4.10
CA ILE A 172 -7.98 -12.08 4.91
C ILE A 172 -7.78 -12.89 6.19
N ASP A 173 -7.03 -13.99 6.13
CA ASP A 173 -6.92 -14.96 7.22
C ASP A 173 -6.05 -14.49 8.42
N ARG A 174 -5.69 -13.20 8.51
CA ARG A 174 -4.64 -12.65 9.41
C ARG A 174 -5.14 -11.79 10.58
#